data_AF-A0A7V3CQ93-F1
#
_entry.id   AF-A0A7V3CQ93-F1
#
_cell.length_a   1.000
_cell.length_b   1.000
_cell.length_c   1.000
_cell.angle_alpha   90.00
_cell.angle_beta   90.00
_cell.angle_gamma   90.00
#
_symmetry.space_group_name_H-M   'P 1'
#
loop_
_entity.id
_entity.type
_entity.pdbx_description
1 polymer ?
#
loop_
_entity_poly.entity_id
_entity_poly.type
_entity_poly.pdbx_seq_one_letter_code
_entity_poly.pdbx_strand_id
1 'polypeptide(L)'
;MSAHDEISLKGRFWNTATVNARLRSTFAPESVASASVLLAGLVGDVPDAEDEASDLATCRLMLAAIRVSEGDLVKLGMWVQAARVDPTDLIAAAEYGGELGADESTRAADLDSYLAWITGSDGAA
;
A
#
# COMPACT_ATOMS: atom_id res chain seq x y z
N MET A 1 10.14 8.76 -21.09
CA MET A 1 10.77 7.84 -20.12
C MET A 1 10.00 6.53 -20.22
N SER A 2 10.66 5.39 -20.42
CA SER A 2 9.93 4.12 -20.54
C SER A 2 9.46 3.65 -19.15
N ALA A 3 8.38 2.86 -19.08
CA ALA A 3 7.88 2.31 -17.81
C ALA A 3 8.96 1.49 -17.06
N HIS A 4 9.87 0.86 -17.81
CA HIS A 4 10.99 0.11 -17.25
C HIS A 4 12.02 1.02 -16.55
N ASP A 5 12.28 2.21 -17.08
CA ASP A 5 13.18 3.20 -16.46
C ASP A 5 12.57 3.76 -15.16
N GLU A 6 11.25 3.95 -15.15
CA GLU A 6 10.52 4.47 -13.99
C GLU A 6 10.53 3.49 -12.82
N ILE A 7 10.25 2.20 -13.08
CA ILE A 7 10.32 1.13 -12.08
C ILE A 7 11.73 1.01 -11.51
N SER A 8 12.76 1.08 -12.35
CA SER A 8 14.16 1.00 -11.92
C SER A 8 14.55 2.19 -11.03
N LEU A 9 14.04 3.39 -11.35
CA LEU A 9 14.32 4.61 -10.59
C LEU A 9 13.52 4.69 -9.27
N LYS A 10 12.33 4.09 -9.20
CA LYS A 10 11.53 3.95 -7.98
C LYS A 10 12.07 2.84 -7.07
N GLY A 11 12.56 1.74 -7.64
CA GLY A 11 13.05 0.55 -6.93
C GLY A 11 14.15 0.82 -5.91
N ARG A 12 15.03 1.81 -6.16
CA ARG A 12 16.07 2.24 -5.19
C ARG A 12 15.51 2.74 -3.86
N PHE A 13 14.23 3.12 -3.81
CA PHE A 13 13.54 3.59 -2.62
C PHE A 13 12.66 2.50 -1.97
N TRP A 14 12.51 1.33 -2.58
CA TRP A 14 11.75 0.21 -2.01
C TRP A 14 12.65 -0.61 -1.10
N ASN A 15 12.94 -0.04 0.08
CA ASN A 15 13.78 -0.65 1.08
C ASN A 15 13.25 -0.39 2.50
N THR A 16 13.68 -1.22 3.44
CA THR A 16 13.25 -1.19 4.85
C THR A 16 13.50 0.17 5.52
N ALA A 17 14.57 0.88 5.15
CA ALA A 17 14.86 2.20 5.70
C ALA A 17 13.78 3.22 5.30
N THR A 18 13.33 3.17 4.04
CA THR A 18 12.28 4.03 3.52
C THR A 18 10.92 3.68 4.11
N VAL A 19 10.60 2.39 4.26
CA VAL A 19 9.39 1.92 4.97
C VAL A 19 9.36 2.48 6.39
N ASN A 20 10.45 2.31 7.15
CA ASN A 20 10.53 2.80 8.53
C ASN A 20 10.43 4.33 8.63
N ALA A 21 11.05 5.06 7.71
CA ALA A 21 10.94 6.52 7.67
C ALA A 21 9.50 6.96 7.40
N ARG A 22 8.83 6.35 6.42
CA ARG A 22 7.44 6.65 6.06
C ARG A 22 6.46 6.26 7.14
N LEU A 23 6.67 5.13 7.81
CA LEU A 23 5.85 4.70 8.94
C LEU A 23 5.84 5.76 10.05
N ARG A 24 7.01 6.24 10.45
CA ARG A 24 7.16 7.25 11.51
C ARG A 24 6.65 8.64 11.12
N SER A 25 6.68 8.99 9.83
CA SER A 25 6.19 10.29 9.36
C SER A 25 4.68 10.32 9.15
N THR A 26 4.04 9.16 8.98
CA THR A 26 2.62 9.06 8.60
C THR A 26 1.73 8.76 9.79
N PHE A 27 2.19 7.93 10.72
CA PHE A 27 1.41 7.55 11.91
C PHE A 27 1.87 8.30 13.15
N ALA A 28 0.93 8.53 14.07
CA ALA A 28 1.26 9.03 15.41
C ALA A 28 2.20 8.05 16.13
N PRO A 29 3.17 8.54 16.95
CA PRO A 29 4.18 7.68 17.59
C PRO A 29 3.61 6.46 18.33
N GLU A 30 2.47 6.62 19.00
CA GLU A 30 1.74 5.57 19.71
C GLU A 30 1.11 4.51 18.78
N SER A 31 0.85 4.87 17.53
CA SER A 31 0.25 4.00 16.51
C SER A 31 1.30 3.27 15.67
N VAL A 32 2.56 3.72 15.67
CA VAL A 32 3.64 3.13 14.86
C VAL A 32 3.79 1.63 15.10
N ALA A 33 3.72 1.18 16.36
CA ALA A 33 3.84 -0.23 16.69
C ALA A 33 2.71 -1.07 16.08
N SER A 34 1.46 -0.61 16.20
CA SER A 34 0.30 -1.28 15.60
C SER A 34 0.38 -1.28 14.07
N ALA A 35 0.79 -0.17 13.47
CA ALA A 35 1.00 -0.08 12.03
C ALA A 35 2.11 -1.05 11.54
N SER A 36 3.22 -1.17 12.27
CA SER A 36 4.26 -2.17 11.97
C SER A 36 3.72 -3.59 11.96
N VAL A 37 2.89 -3.95 12.94
CA VAL A 37 2.29 -5.30 13.03
C VAL A 37 1.37 -5.56 11.85
N LEU A 38 0.57 -4.59 11.44
CA LEU A 38 -0.29 -4.72 10.25
C LEU A 38 0.54 -4.91 8.99
N LEU A 39 1.58 -4.11 8.79
CA LEU A 39 2.48 -4.22 7.63
C LEU A 39 3.22 -5.55 7.57
N ALA A 40 3.55 -6.15 8.72
CA ALA A 40 4.15 -7.48 8.76
C ALA A 40 3.24 -8.55 8.12
N GLY A 41 1.93 -8.31 8.03
CA GLY A 41 0.99 -9.16 7.31
C GLY A 41 1.17 -9.19 5.79
N LEU A 42 1.97 -8.29 5.23
CA LEU A 42 2.38 -8.28 3.82
C LEU A 42 3.66 -9.09 3.57
N VAL A 43 4.33 -9.56 4.62
CA VAL A 43 5.53 -10.40 4.51
C VAL A 43 5.09 -11.84 4.24
N GLY A 44 5.46 -12.37 3.07
CA GLY A 44 5.14 -13.74 2.64
C GLY A 44 5.35 -13.94 1.15
N ASP A 45 5.17 -15.17 0.66
CA ASP A 45 5.34 -15.51 -0.76
C ASP A 45 4.40 -14.68 -1.63
N VAL A 46 4.96 -13.68 -2.33
CA VAL A 46 4.30 -13.06 -3.48
C VAL A 46 4.28 -14.14 -4.57
N PRO A 47 3.10 -14.59 -5.03
CA PRO A 47 3.02 -15.59 -6.10
C PRO A 47 3.83 -15.12 -7.30
N ASP A 48 4.67 -16.01 -7.85
CA ASP A 48 5.48 -15.79 -9.04
C ASP A 48 6.66 -14.77 -8.92
N ALA A 49 7.11 -14.42 -7.70
CA ALA A 49 8.31 -13.59 -7.48
C ALA A 49 9.57 -14.42 -7.16
N GLU A 50 10.71 -14.13 -7.80
CA GLU A 50 12.04 -14.65 -7.40
C GLU A 50 12.48 -14.04 -6.04
N ASP A 51 13.22 -14.77 -5.20
CA ASP A 51 13.50 -14.41 -3.79
C ASP A 51 13.99 -12.97 -3.54
N GLU A 52 14.89 -12.42 -4.37
CA GLU A 52 15.33 -11.01 -4.26
C GLU A 52 14.28 -10.00 -4.76
N ALA A 53 13.40 -10.42 -5.68
CA ALA A 53 12.22 -9.65 -6.05
C ALA A 53 11.17 -9.65 -4.93
N SER A 54 11.18 -10.66 -4.04
CA SER A 54 10.24 -10.79 -2.92
C SER A 54 10.42 -9.71 -1.85
N ASP A 55 11.65 -9.41 -1.42
CA ASP A 55 11.92 -8.36 -0.43
C ASP A 55 11.58 -6.95 -0.97
N LEU A 56 11.94 -6.70 -2.23
CA LEU A 56 11.68 -5.44 -2.90
C LEU A 56 10.18 -5.25 -3.18
N ALA A 57 9.48 -6.31 -3.61
CA ALA A 57 8.03 -6.32 -3.76
C ALA A 57 7.32 -6.10 -2.41
N THR A 58 7.79 -6.74 -1.35
CA THR A 58 7.28 -6.55 0.01
C THR A 58 7.44 -5.10 0.46
N CYS A 59 8.63 -4.50 0.26
CA CYS A 59 8.85 -3.09 0.58
C CYS A 59 7.95 -2.17 -0.25
N ARG A 60 7.73 -2.47 -1.54
CA ARG A 60 6.82 -1.72 -2.41
C ARG A 60 5.39 -1.79 -1.89
N LEU A 61 4.90 -2.98 -1.52
CA LEU A 61 3.57 -3.18 -0.96
C LEU A 61 3.39 -2.44 0.37
N MET A 62 4.39 -2.51 1.26
CA MET A 62 4.34 -1.77 2.53
C MET A 62 4.26 -0.26 2.31
N LEU A 63 5.02 0.29 1.36
CA LEU A 63 4.98 1.72 1.03
C LEU A 63 3.65 2.13 0.41
N ALA A 64 3.07 1.28 -0.44
CA ALA A 64 1.74 1.47 -0.99
C ALA A 64 0.69 1.51 0.12
N ALA A 65 0.68 0.51 1.02
CA ALA A 65 -0.23 0.45 2.18
C ALA A 65 -0.13 1.67 3.09
N ILE A 66 1.09 2.12 3.42
CA ILE A 66 1.29 3.34 4.21
C ILE A 66 0.66 4.54 3.49
N ARG A 67 0.88 4.68 2.17
CA ARG A 67 0.36 5.80 1.37
C ARG A 67 -1.17 5.83 1.36
N VAL A 68 -1.83 4.72 1.05
CA VAL A 68 -3.29 4.66 0.91
C VAL A 68 -4.02 4.64 2.26
N SER A 69 -3.32 4.32 3.34
CA SER A 69 -3.89 4.38 4.69
C SER A 69 -4.09 5.80 5.22
N GLU A 70 -3.36 6.78 4.68
CA GLU A 70 -3.41 8.18 5.13
C GLU A 70 -3.17 8.37 6.64
N GLY A 71 -2.47 7.43 7.28
CA GLY A 71 -2.20 7.43 8.72
C GLY A 71 -3.32 6.82 9.58
N ASP A 72 -4.39 6.31 8.97
CA ASP A 72 -5.48 5.61 9.64
C ASP A 72 -5.19 4.10 9.76
N LEU A 73 -5.22 3.57 10.99
CA LEU A 73 -4.93 2.16 11.27
C LEU A 73 -6.01 1.20 10.74
N VAL A 74 -7.27 1.64 10.67
CA VAL A 74 -8.38 0.85 10.14
C VAL A 74 -8.22 0.72 8.63
N LYS A 75 -7.98 1.84 7.93
CA LYS A 75 -7.68 1.83 6.48
C LYS A 75 -6.45 0.97 6.19
N LEU A 76 -5.37 1.11 6.99
CA LEU A 76 -4.18 0.29 6.83
C LEU A 76 -4.51 -1.21 6.93
N GLY A 77 -5.27 -1.62 7.94
CA GLY A 77 -5.66 -3.02 8.11
C GLY A 77 -6.49 -3.56 6.95
N MET A 78 -7.43 -2.76 6.44
CA MET A 78 -8.25 -3.10 5.28
C MET A 78 -7.42 -3.29 4.01
N TRP A 79 -6.49 -2.37 3.73
CA TRP A 79 -5.60 -2.45 2.58
C TRP A 79 -4.64 -3.64 2.66
N VAL A 80 -4.17 -3.99 3.85
CA VAL A 80 -3.38 -5.21 4.06
C VAL A 80 -4.22 -6.45 3.77
N GLN A 81 -5.49 -6.52 4.18
CA GLN A 81 -6.35 -7.66 3.84
C GLN A 81 -6.63 -7.74 2.34
N ALA A 82 -6.90 -6.61 1.70
CA ALA A 82 -7.08 -6.54 0.24
C ALA A 82 -5.85 -7.06 -0.51
N ALA A 83 -4.66 -6.63 -0.11
CA ALA A 83 -3.41 -7.06 -0.74
C ALA A 83 -3.10 -8.56 -0.57
N ARG A 84 -3.70 -9.23 0.42
CA ARG A 84 -3.60 -10.70 0.56
C ARG A 84 -4.49 -11.45 -0.43
N VAL A 85 -5.52 -10.80 -0.97
CA VAL A 85 -6.37 -11.34 -2.04
C VAL A 85 -5.73 -11.02 -3.40
N ASP A 86 -5.41 -9.75 -3.63
CA ASP A 86 -4.69 -9.29 -4.82
C ASP A 86 -3.73 -8.14 -4.47
N PRO A 87 -2.40 -8.37 -4.46
CA PRO A 87 -1.42 -7.32 -4.18
C PRO A 87 -1.38 -6.22 -5.26
N THR A 88 -1.88 -6.51 -6.46
CA THR A 88 -1.91 -5.56 -7.60
C THR A 88 -2.82 -4.38 -7.32
N ASP A 89 -3.96 -4.64 -6.68
CA ASP A 89 -4.94 -3.62 -6.32
C ASP A 89 -4.36 -2.56 -5.40
N LEU A 90 -3.54 -2.98 -4.43
CA LEU A 90 -2.89 -2.07 -3.51
C LEU A 90 -1.87 -1.17 -4.22
N ILE A 91 -1.10 -1.73 -5.15
CA ILE A 91 -0.15 -0.96 -5.96
C ILE A 91 -0.89 0.03 -6.86
N ALA A 92 -1.95 -0.43 -7.54
CA ALA A 92 -2.78 0.41 -8.40
C ALA A 92 -3.42 1.56 -7.60
N ALA A 93 -3.98 1.28 -6.42
CA ALA A 93 -4.56 2.28 -5.53
C ALA A 93 -3.54 3.36 -5.10
N ALA A 94 -2.30 2.94 -4.78
CA ALA A 94 -1.23 3.86 -4.42
C ALA A 94 -0.76 4.73 -5.60
N GLU A 95 -0.85 4.22 -6.82
CA GLU A 95 -0.44 4.86 -8.07
C GLU A 95 -1.56 5.63 -8.78
N TYR A 96 -2.83 5.44 -8.37
CA TYR A 96 -4.06 6.01 -8.95
C TYR A 96 -4.00 7.53 -9.20
N GLY A 97 -3.28 8.28 -8.35
CA GLY A 97 -3.11 9.73 -8.50
C GLY A 97 -2.14 10.17 -9.61
N GLY A 98 -1.44 9.26 -10.29
CA GLY A 98 -0.53 9.59 -11.39
C GLY A 98 -1.23 9.81 -12.74
N GLU A 99 -2.41 9.23 -12.94
CA GLU A 99 -2.99 9.10 -14.29
C GLU A 99 -4.21 9.99 -14.55
N LEU A 100 -4.90 10.46 -13.51
CA LEU A 100 -6.13 11.22 -13.64
C LEU A 100 -6.04 12.46 -12.75
N GLY A 101 -6.08 13.66 -13.34
CA GLY A 101 -6.05 14.95 -12.66
C GLY A 101 -7.30 15.26 -11.81
N ALA A 102 -7.82 14.26 -11.09
CA ALA A 102 -8.88 14.39 -10.11
C ALA A 102 -8.37 15.11 -8.86
N ASP A 103 -9.26 15.84 -8.19
CA ASP A 103 -8.93 16.46 -6.91
C ASP A 103 -8.70 15.39 -5.83
N GLU A 104 -7.87 15.75 -4.84
CA GLU A 104 -7.42 14.85 -3.77
C GLU A 104 -8.57 14.28 -2.92
N SER A 105 -9.69 15.02 -2.80
CA SER A 105 -10.83 14.62 -1.97
C SER A 105 -11.73 13.61 -2.69
N THR A 106 -11.97 13.81 -3.98
CA THR A 106 -12.66 12.84 -4.84
C THR A 106 -11.88 11.53 -4.89
N ARG A 107 -10.54 11.61 -5.00
CA ARG A 107 -9.66 10.44 -4.96
C ARG A 107 -9.78 9.64 -3.66
N ALA A 108 -9.78 10.33 -2.52
CA ALA A 108 -9.92 9.66 -1.22
C ALA A 108 -11.28 8.95 -1.11
N ALA A 109 -12.36 9.57 -1.59
CA ALA A 109 -13.69 8.98 -1.60
C ALA A 109 -13.80 7.74 -2.51
N ASP A 110 -13.21 7.80 -3.71
CA ASP A 110 -13.20 6.66 -4.65
C ASP A 110 -12.41 5.48 -4.08
N LEU A 111 -11.25 5.76 -3.46
CA LEU A 111 -10.44 4.73 -2.80
C LEU A 111 -11.14 4.12 -1.58
N ASP A 112 -11.84 4.94 -0.78
CA ASP A 112 -12.60 4.45 0.36
C ASP A 112 -13.78 3.57 -0.08
N SER A 113 -14.47 3.93 -1.17
CA SER A 113 -15.54 3.10 -1.75
C SER A 113 -14.99 1.79 -2.33
N TYR A 114 -13.86 1.85 -3.05
CA TYR A 114 -13.20 0.66 -3.55
C TYR A 114 -12.78 -0.29 -2.41
N LEU A 115 -12.19 0.28 -1.35
CA LEU A 115 -11.76 -0.47 -0.17
C LEU A 115 -12.95 -1.10 0.56
N ALA A 116 -14.09 -0.42 0.63
CA ALA A 116 -15.32 -0.96 1.21
C ALA A 116 -15.86 -2.13 0.38
N TRP A 117 -15.83 -2.02 -0.95
CA TRP A 117 -16.25 -3.07 -1.87
C TRP A 117 -15.38 -4.34 -1.76
N ILE A 118 -14.05 -4.21 -1.85
CA ILE A 118 -13.13 -5.38 -1.79
C ILE A 118 -13.12 -6.07 -0.43
N THR A 119 -13.37 -5.33 0.66
CA THR A 119 -13.42 -5.90 2.02
C THR A 119 -14.81 -6.41 2.39
N GLY A 120 -15.81 -6.27 1.52
CA GLY A 120 -17.20 -6.63 1.81
C GLY A 120 -17.86 -5.74 2.88
N SER A 121 -17.27 -4.59 3.19
CA SER A 121 -17.81 -3.61 4.15
C SER A 121 -19.00 -2.83 3.58
N ASP A 122 -19.17 -2.84 2.26
CA ASP A 122 -20.24 -2.12 1.53
C ASP A 122 -21.60 -2.84 1.51
N GLY A 123 -21.71 -4.03 2.10
CA GLY A 123 -23.01 -4.72 2.19
C GLY A 123 -22.93 -6.18 2.59
N ALA A 124 -23.12 -6.45 3.88
CA ALA A 124 -23.94 -7.58 4.27
C ALA A 124 -25.39 -7.28 3.82
N ALA A 125 -25.79 -7.86 2.70
CA ALA A 125 -27.19 -8.00 2.27
C ALA A 125 -27.53 -9.49 2.18
#